data_AF-A0A960MQC0-F1
#
_entry.id   AF-A0A960MQC0-F1
#
_cell.length_a   1.000
_cell.length_b   1.000
_cell.length_c   1.000
_cell.angle_alpha   90.00
_cell.angle_beta   90.00
_cell.angle_gamma   90.00
#
_symmetry.space_group_name_H-M   'P 1'
#
loop_
_entity.id
_entity.type
_entity.pdbx_description
1 polymer ?
#
loop_
_entity_poly.entity_id
_entity_poly.type
_entity_poly.pdbx_seq_one_letter_code
_entity_poly.pdbx_strand_id
1 'polypeptide(L)'
;MSHIPEKDLSHHLHNQEEEVHNNLFIINKLYKLCNNNSLSEVELVEKARPLIESLGKTNPIVAKELYEVLKSGDLEKINGYFKAEKAKLAEDLQREIKEHKGINQKINRETNDEHPTIS
;
A
#
# COMPACT_ATOMS: atom_id res chain seq x y z
N MET A 1 -17.95 28.32 -9.11
CA MET A 1 -17.57 26.96 -8.67
C MET A 1 -17.70 26.06 -9.88
N SER A 2 -16.59 25.57 -10.46
CA SER A 2 -16.68 24.66 -11.62
C SER A 2 -17.11 23.28 -11.11
N HIS A 3 -18.33 22.88 -11.44
CA HIS A 3 -18.79 21.51 -11.29
C HIS A 3 -17.89 20.62 -12.16
N ILE A 4 -17.06 19.80 -11.52
CA ILE A 4 -16.50 18.62 -12.20
C ILE A 4 -17.70 17.68 -12.40
N PRO A 5 -18.06 17.31 -13.64
CA PRO A 5 -19.12 16.35 -13.89
C PRO A 5 -18.82 15.05 -13.15
N GLU A 6 -19.81 14.42 -12.50
CA GLU A 6 -19.62 13.15 -11.75
C GLU A 6 -18.90 12.06 -12.57
N LYS A 7 -19.08 12.09 -13.89
CA LYS A 7 -18.43 11.17 -14.83
C LYS A 7 -16.90 11.35 -14.89
N ASP A 8 -16.41 12.58 -14.75
CA ASP A 8 -14.98 12.88 -14.71
C ASP A 8 -14.38 12.49 -13.35
N LEU A 9 -15.16 12.63 -12.27
CA LEU A 9 -14.76 12.18 -10.94
C LEU A 9 -14.65 10.66 -10.86
N SER A 10 -15.64 9.92 -11.38
CA SER A 10 -15.61 8.46 -11.40
C SER A 10 -14.44 7.91 -12.21
N HIS A 11 -14.11 8.54 -13.34
CA HIS A 11 -12.97 8.13 -14.16
C HIS A 11 -11.64 8.45 -13.46
N HIS A 12 -11.56 9.60 -12.78
CA HIS A 12 -10.38 9.97 -12.00
C HIS A 12 -10.14 9.00 -10.82
N LEU A 13 -11.20 8.65 -10.09
CA LEU A 13 -11.13 7.68 -8.99
C LEU A 13 -10.71 6.29 -9.48
N HIS A 14 -11.24 5.84 -10.62
CA HIS A 14 -10.85 4.55 -11.20
C HIS A 14 -9.37 4.52 -11.59
N ASN A 15 -8.84 5.60 -12.19
CA ASN A 15 -7.43 5.70 -12.52
C ASN A 15 -6.55 5.71 -11.27
N GLN A 16 -6.96 6.40 -10.21
CA GLN A 16 -6.25 6.38 -8.93
C GLN A 16 -6.24 4.98 -8.30
N GLU A 17 -7.35 4.25 -8.40
CA GLU A 17 -7.42 2.86 -7.93
C GLU A 17 -6.47 1.94 -8.70
N GLU A 18 -6.43 2.03 -10.03
CA GLU A 18 -5.47 1.29 -10.86
C GLU A 18 -4.02 1.62 -10.49
N GLU A 19 -3.69 2.91 -10.31
CA GLU A 19 -2.35 3.34 -9.91
C GLU A 19 -1.96 2.78 -8.55
N VAL A 20 -2.86 2.82 -7.56
CA VAL A 20 -2.63 2.25 -6.23
C VAL A 20 -2.42 0.75 -6.32
N HIS A 21 -3.27 0.02 -7.04
CA HIS A 21 -3.12 -1.43 -7.23
C HIS A 21 -1.80 -1.79 -7.90
N ASN A 22 -1.42 -1.07 -8.96
CA ASN A 22 -0.16 -1.31 -9.65
C ASN A 22 1.05 -1.03 -8.74
N ASN A 23 1.02 0.07 -7.98
CA ASN A 23 2.06 0.42 -7.02
C ASN A 23 2.24 -0.68 -5.97
N LEU A 24 1.15 -1.16 -5.37
CA LEU A 24 1.16 -2.23 -4.38
C LEU A 24 1.70 -3.54 -4.96
N PHE A 25 1.31 -3.87 -6.19
CA PHE A 25 1.79 -5.05 -6.88
C PHE A 25 3.31 -5.01 -7.11
N ILE A 26 3.85 -3.87 -7.54
CA ILE A 26 5.29 -3.67 -7.76
C ILE A 26 6.05 -3.77 -6.43
N ILE A 27 5.58 -3.12 -5.38
CA ILE A 27 6.19 -3.16 -4.04
C ILE A 27 6.24 -4.61 -3.52
N ASN A 28 5.16 -5.38 -3.71
CA ASN A 28 5.13 -6.79 -3.31
C ASN A 28 6.11 -7.66 -4.11
N LYS A 29 6.31 -7.38 -5.41
CA LYS A 29 7.34 -8.06 -6.20
C LYS A 29 8.75 -7.76 -5.69
N LEU A 30 9.03 -6.49 -5.38
CA LEU A 30 10.30 -6.07 -4.79
C LEU A 30 10.55 -6.76 -3.45
N TYR A 31 9.53 -6.83 -2.58
CA TYR A 31 9.60 -7.55 -1.32
C TYR A 31 10.00 -9.02 -1.51
N LYS A 32 9.34 -9.73 -2.44
CA LYS A 32 9.65 -11.14 -2.73
C LYS A 32 11.05 -11.34 -3.28
N LEU A 33 11.52 -10.44 -4.16
CA LEU A 33 12.89 -10.47 -4.66
C LEU A 33 13.90 -10.29 -3.53
N CYS A 34 13.66 -9.35 -2.62
CA CYS A 34 14.58 -9.06 -1.51
C CYS A 34 14.68 -10.17 -0.47
N ASN A 35 13.61 -10.97 -0.31
CA ASN A 35 13.62 -12.13 0.58
C ASN A 35 14.06 -13.43 -0.12
N ASN A 36 14.51 -13.36 -1.38
CA ASN A 36 15.01 -14.52 -2.09
C ASN A 36 16.49 -14.75 -1.78
N ASN A 37 16.77 -15.60 -0.79
CA ASN A 37 18.12 -15.95 -0.34
C ASN A 37 18.97 -16.67 -1.39
N SER A 38 18.39 -17.06 -2.53
CA SER A 38 19.11 -17.72 -3.63
C SER A 38 19.69 -16.72 -4.65
N LEU A 39 19.37 -15.43 -4.55
CA LEU A 39 19.92 -14.41 -5.43
C LEU A 39 21.17 -13.81 -4.81
N SER A 40 22.20 -13.61 -5.63
CA SER A 40 23.29 -12.69 -5.27
C SER A 40 22.80 -11.25 -5.21
N GLU A 41 23.54 -10.40 -4.52
CA GLU A 41 23.27 -8.96 -4.42
C GLU A 41 23.17 -8.30 -5.81
N VAL A 42 24.07 -8.67 -6.73
CA VAL A 42 24.09 -8.16 -8.11
C VAL A 42 22.81 -8.55 -8.85
N GLU A 43 22.41 -9.83 -8.80
CA GLU A 43 21.19 -10.31 -9.45
C GLU A 43 19.93 -9.66 -8.86
N LEU A 44 19.93 -9.41 -7.56
CA LEU A 44 18.85 -8.73 -6.86
C LEU A 44 18.70 -7.29 -7.35
N VAL A 45 19.80 -6.54 -7.44
CA VAL A 45 19.79 -5.15 -7.94
C VAL A 45 19.36 -5.10 -9.40
N GLU A 46 19.86 -6.01 -10.25
CA GLU A 46 19.48 -6.08 -11.67
C GLU A 46 17.98 -6.36 -11.85
N LYS A 47 17.42 -7.28 -11.07
CA LYS A 47 15.98 -7.62 -11.12
C LYS A 47 15.09 -6.57 -10.48
N ALA A 48 15.58 -5.85 -9.47
CA ALA A 48 14.82 -4.82 -8.77
C ALA A 48 14.76 -3.49 -9.54
N ARG A 49 15.83 -3.11 -10.26
CA ARG A 49 15.91 -1.84 -11.01
C ARG A 49 14.70 -1.54 -11.90
N PRO A 50 14.27 -2.42 -12.83
CA PRO A 50 13.13 -2.12 -13.70
C PRO A 50 11.81 -1.96 -12.94
N LEU A 51 11.68 -2.61 -11.78
CA LEU A 51 10.49 -2.47 -10.93
C LEU A 51 10.46 -1.09 -10.25
N ILE A 52 11.60 -0.61 -9.77
CA ILE A 52 11.73 0.74 -9.20
C ILE A 52 11.47 1.82 -10.25
N GLU A 53 12.04 1.65 -11.45
CA GLU A 53 11.80 2.58 -12.57
C GLU A 53 10.32 2.66 -12.95
N SER A 54 9.62 1.51 -12.94
CA SER A 54 8.17 1.48 -13.16
C SER A 54 7.40 2.18 -12.04
N LEU A 55 7.77 1.93 -10.78
CA LEU A 55 7.15 2.58 -9.63
C LEU A 55 7.37 4.09 -9.64
N GLY A 56 8.52 4.56 -10.11
CA GLY A 56 8.87 5.98 -10.14
C GLY A 56 7.96 6.84 -11.03
N LYS A 57 7.22 6.23 -11.97
CA LYS A 57 6.26 6.95 -12.83
C LYS A 57 5.01 7.41 -12.08
N THR A 58 4.59 6.64 -11.08
CA THR A 58 3.33 6.83 -10.34
C THR A 58 3.57 7.15 -8.87
N ASN A 59 4.72 6.74 -8.32
CA ASN A 59 5.12 7.01 -6.94
C ASN A 59 6.64 7.31 -6.84
N PRO A 60 7.07 8.52 -7.25
CA PRO A 60 8.49 8.88 -7.35
C PRO A 60 9.20 8.92 -6.00
N ILE A 61 8.47 9.23 -4.92
CA ILE A 61 9.05 9.33 -3.56
C ILE A 61 9.50 7.94 -3.09
N VAL A 62 8.58 6.97 -3.12
CA VAL A 62 8.86 5.60 -2.67
C VAL A 62 9.90 4.94 -3.58
N ALA A 63 9.83 5.18 -4.90
CA ALA A 63 10.83 4.66 -5.83
C ALA A 63 12.26 5.17 -5.52
N LYS A 64 12.40 6.45 -5.16
CA LYS A 64 13.70 7.03 -4.78
C LYS A 64 14.24 6.41 -3.50
N GLU A 65 13.40 6.24 -2.47
CA GLU A 65 13.80 5.61 -1.21
C GLU A 65 14.28 4.16 -1.45
N LEU A 66 13.53 3.39 -2.22
CA LEU A 66 13.89 2.02 -2.59
C LEU A 66 15.20 1.95 -3.39
N TYR A 67 15.44 2.90 -4.29
CA TYR A 67 16.68 2.97 -5.06
C TYR A 67 17.89 3.20 -4.16
N GLU A 68 17.82 4.13 -3.20
CA GLU A 68 18.94 4.38 -2.28
C GLU A 68 19.22 3.18 -1.36
N VAL A 69 18.16 2.50 -0.90
CA VAL A 69 18.28 1.28 -0.11
C VAL A 69 18.96 0.18 -0.92
N LEU A 70 18.54 -0.05 -2.17
CA LEU A 70 19.13 -1.08 -3.04
C LEU A 70 20.55 -0.75 -3.52
N LYS A 71 20.84 0.54 -3.74
CA LYS A 71 22.18 1.01 -4.09
C LYS A 71 23.20 0.79 -2.98
N SER A 72 22.76 0.74 -1.72
CA SER A 72 23.65 0.47 -0.59
C SER A 72 24.24 -0.94 -0.63
N GLY A 73 23.64 -1.87 -1.39
CA GLY A 73 24.09 -3.27 -1.51
C GLY A 73 23.89 -4.12 -0.26
N ASP A 74 23.57 -3.48 0.86
CA ASP A 74 23.43 -4.09 2.17
C ASP A 74 22.09 -4.82 2.27
N LEU A 75 22.12 -6.13 2.06
CA LEU A 75 20.97 -7.03 2.18
C LEU A 75 20.28 -6.94 3.56
N GLU A 76 21.01 -6.62 4.64
CA GLU A 76 20.39 -6.43 5.95
C GLU A 76 19.57 -5.15 6.00
N LYS A 77 20.08 -4.04 5.43
CA LYS A 77 19.31 -2.79 5.31
C LYS A 77 18.09 -2.94 4.42
N ILE A 78 18.24 -3.62 3.28
CA ILE A 78 17.13 -3.89 2.36
C ILE A 78 16.03 -4.69 3.08
N ASN A 79 16.40 -5.79 3.75
CA ASN A 79 15.45 -6.59 4.51
C ASN A 79 14.86 -5.82 5.71
N GLY A 80 15.64 -4.96 6.35
CA GLY A 80 15.22 -4.08 7.43
C GLY A 80 14.13 -3.11 7.00
N TYR A 81 14.32 -2.41 5.87
CA TYR A 81 13.33 -1.51 5.28
C TYR A 81 11.99 -2.21 5.05
N PHE A 82 12.03 -3.37 4.39
CA PHE A 82 10.81 -4.12 4.07
C PHE A 82 10.12 -4.72 5.31
N LYS A 83 10.88 -5.12 6.33
CA LYS A 83 10.31 -5.56 7.61
C LYS A 83 9.62 -4.41 8.35
N ALA A 84 10.24 -3.24 8.38
CA ALA A 84 9.68 -2.04 9.02
C ALA A 84 8.37 -1.61 8.34
N GLU A 85 8.35 -1.55 7.01
CA GLU A 85 7.13 -1.20 6.28
C GLU A 85 6.03 -2.25 6.41
N LYS A 86 6.37 -3.54 6.45
CA LYS A 86 5.39 -4.60 6.73
C LYS A 86 4.75 -4.44 8.13
N ALA A 87 5.55 -4.11 9.14
CA ALA A 87 5.06 -3.91 10.50
C ALA A 87 4.11 -2.70 10.55
N LYS A 88 4.52 -1.58 9.96
CA LYS A 88 3.71 -0.36 9.85
C LYS A 88 2.39 -0.59 9.11
N LEU A 89 2.43 -1.30 7.98
CA LEU A 89 1.22 -1.64 7.21
C LEU A 89 0.28 -2.53 8.02
N ALA A 90 0.82 -3.49 8.79
CA ALA A 90 0.00 -4.33 9.66
C ALA A 90 -0.64 -3.53 10.82
N GLU A 91 0.08 -2.56 11.39
CA GLU A 91 -0.44 -1.66 12.42
C GLU A 91 -1.54 -0.73 11.87
N ASP A 92 -1.35 -0.16 10.68
CA ASP A 92 -2.34 0.69 10.03
C ASP A 92 -3.59 -0.11 9.67
N LEU A 93 -3.45 -1.34 9.16
CA LEU A 93 -4.58 -2.22 8.87
C LEU A 93 -5.34 -2.62 10.15
N GLN A 94 -4.64 -2.90 11.25
CA GLN A 94 -5.29 -3.15 12.54
C GLN A 94 -6.06 -1.94 13.04
N ARG A 95 -5.53 -0.73 12.82
CA ARG A 95 -6.22 0.52 13.17
C ARG A 95 -7.48 0.72 12.36
N GLU A 96 -7.42 0.53 11.05
CA GLU A 96 -8.56 0.65 10.15
C GLU A 96 -9.65 -0.39 10.48
N ILE A 97 -9.27 -1.65 10.74
CA ILE A 97 -10.22 -2.68 11.21
C ILE A 97 -10.89 -2.27 12.53
N LYS A 98 -10.14 -1.66 13.45
CA LYS A 98 -10.69 -1.19 14.74
C LYS A 98 -11.65 -0.02 14.55
N GLU A 99 -11.34 0.90 13.64
CA GLU A 99 -12.19 2.03 13.28
C GLU A 99 -13.49 1.55 12.60
N HIS A 100 -13.40 0.67 11.60
CA HIS A 100 -14.57 0.06 10.96
C HIS A 100 -15.46 -0.71 11.93
N LYS A 101 -14.87 -1.46 12.88
CA LYS A 101 -15.64 -2.11 13.96
C LYS A 101 -16.35 -1.10 14.86
N GLY A 102 -15.71 0.03 15.18
CA GLY A 102 -16.32 1.10 15.97
C GLY A 102 -17.49 1.78 15.27
N ILE A 103 -17.36 2.02 13.96
CA ILE A 103 -18.43 2.56 13.11
C ILE A 103 -19.62 1.59 13.06
N ASN A 104 -19.38 0.31 12.79
CA ASN A 104 -20.45 -0.71 12.76
C ASN A 104 -21.16 -0.86 14.12
N GLN A 105 -20.45 -0.72 15.24
CA GLN A 105 -21.07 -0.72 16.57
C GLN A 105 -21.92 0.53 16.82
N LYS A 106 -21.53 1.70 16.33
CA LYS A 106 -22.35 2.92 16.40
C LYS A 106 -23.61 2.78 15.55
N ILE A 107 -23.48 2.34 14.31
CA ILE A 107 -24.63 2.11 13.40
C ILE A 107 -25.61 1.12 14.05
N ASN A 108 -25.12 0.01 14.62
CA ASN A 108 -25.97 -0.98 15.30
C ASN A 108 -26.62 -0.45 16.59
N ARG A 109 -26.03 0.54 17.27
CA ARG A 109 -26.67 1.18 18.42
C ARG A 109 -27.78 2.12 17.96
N GLU A 110 -27.48 2.95 16.96
CA GLU A 110 -28.45 3.89 16.38
C GLU A 110 -29.64 3.17 15.73
N THR A 111 -29.43 2.04 15.04
CA THR A 111 -30.53 1.23 14.48
C THR A 111 -31.34 0.46 15.52
N ASN A 112 -30.76 0.11 16.68
CA ASN A 112 -31.52 -0.53 17.77
C ASN A 112 -32.28 0.49 18.63
N ASP A 113 -31.83 1.75 18.69
CA ASP A 113 -32.54 2.83 19.38
C ASP A 113 -33.79 3.32 18.58
N GLU A 114 -33.81 3.16 17.24
CA GLU A 114 -34.96 3.52 16.39
C GLU A 114 -36.05 2.42 16.29
N HIS A 115 -35.75 1.19 16.68
CA HIS A 115 -36.74 0.10 16.77
C HIS A 115 -36.60 -0.69 18.07
N PRO A 116 -37.14 -0.20 19.21
CA PRO A 116 -37.37 -1.08 20.35
C PRO A 116 -38.32 -2.18 19.88
N THR A 117 -37.86 -3.42 19.92
CA THR A 117 -38.70 -4.59 19.70
C THR A 117 -39.79 -4.58 20.76
N ILE A 118 -40.99 -4.17 20.35
CA ILE A 118 -42.21 -4.21 21.15
C ILE A 118 -42.44 -5.68 21.51
N SER A 119 -42.23 -6.04 22.77
CA SER A 119 -42.70 -7.29 23.38
C SER A 119 -44.19 -7.17 23.72
#